data_AF-A0A9Q9B927-F1
#
_entry.id   AF-A0A9Q9B927-F1
#
_cell.length_a   1.000
_cell.length_b   1.000
_cell.length_c   1.000
_cell.angle_alpha   90.00
_cell.angle_beta   90.00
_cell.angle_gamma   90.00
#
_symmetry.space_group_name_H-M   'P 1'
#
loop_
_entity.id
_entity.type
_entity.pdbx_description
1 polymer ?
#
loop_
_entity_poly.entity_id
_entity_poly.type
_entity_poly.pdbx_seq_one_letter_code
_entity_poly.pdbx_strand_id
1 'polypeptide(L)'
;MEFDKSRVYTAVNADELKVGSKCFYSWNLKDLKYSVEHDRQQDIGIVTEIYDESNPWRFQINFDIDREDISDGAYALIYLLEPPQFNSFSTLEKMKEYIFRFGNTIKSKNDEEQYLMIGNSLDGNVLLKSINNNEIKEVPIYELVYDYVFISNGYPFGENKEIERLCKKS
;
A
#
# COMPACT_ATOMS: atom_id res chain seq x y z
N MET A 1 22.04 -0.26 -10.55
CA MET A 1 21.86 -1.14 -9.38
C MET A 1 22.03 -2.59 -9.82
N GLU A 2 22.47 -3.53 -8.98
CA GLU A 2 22.47 -4.95 -9.38
C GLU A 2 21.02 -5.48 -9.46
N PHE A 3 20.70 -6.21 -10.52
CA PHE A 3 19.36 -6.72 -10.74
C PHE A 3 19.06 -7.93 -9.85
N ASP A 4 18.19 -7.75 -8.86
CA ASP A 4 17.73 -8.82 -7.98
C ASP A 4 16.36 -9.36 -8.42
N LYS A 5 16.33 -10.63 -8.84
CA LYS A 5 15.11 -11.31 -9.29
C LYS A 5 14.05 -11.42 -8.20
N SER A 6 14.42 -11.41 -6.92
CA SER A 6 13.46 -11.51 -5.81
C SER A 6 12.54 -10.29 -5.70
N ARG A 7 12.93 -9.18 -6.33
CA ARG A 7 12.19 -7.91 -6.33
C ARG A 7 11.31 -7.75 -7.57
N VAL A 8 11.27 -8.77 -8.44
CA VAL A 8 10.48 -8.74 -9.67
C VAL A 8 9.09 -9.29 -9.40
N TYR A 9 8.08 -8.49 -9.74
CA TYR A 9 6.70 -8.94 -9.75
C TYR A 9 6.20 -9.07 -11.19
N THR A 10 5.40 -10.10 -11.40
CA THR A 10 4.84 -10.57 -12.66
C THR A 10 3.41 -11.01 -12.41
N ALA A 11 2.71 -11.52 -13.43
CA ALA A 11 1.36 -12.04 -13.25
C ALA A 11 1.24 -13.09 -12.12
N VAL A 12 2.28 -13.90 -11.87
CA VAL A 12 2.22 -15.04 -10.94
C VAL A 12 2.35 -14.67 -9.46
N ASN A 13 2.89 -13.49 -9.15
CA ASN A 13 3.11 -13.02 -7.77
C ASN A 13 2.57 -11.60 -7.56
N ALA A 14 1.76 -11.08 -8.49
CA ALA A 14 1.24 -9.71 -8.41
C ALA A 14 0.44 -9.46 -7.13
N ASP A 15 -0.26 -10.46 -6.60
CA ASP A 15 -1.09 -10.33 -5.39
C ASP A 15 -0.27 -10.14 -4.10
N GLU A 16 1.04 -10.41 -4.15
CA GLU A 16 1.97 -10.12 -3.05
C GLU A 16 2.44 -8.65 -3.06
N LEU A 17 2.23 -7.93 -4.17
CA LEU A 17 2.60 -6.53 -4.32
C LEU A 17 1.54 -5.63 -3.68
N LYS A 18 2.00 -4.49 -3.13
CA LYS A 18 1.13 -3.50 -2.52
C LYS A 18 0.98 -2.28 -3.43
N VAL A 19 -0.25 -1.79 -3.63
CA VAL A 19 -0.52 -0.48 -4.25
C VAL A 19 0.20 0.62 -3.44
N GLY A 20 0.71 1.62 -4.14
CA GLY A 20 1.58 2.67 -3.60
C GLY A 20 3.07 2.30 -3.58
N SER A 21 3.44 1.09 -4.01
CA SER A 21 4.85 0.70 -4.15
C SER A 21 5.52 1.53 -5.23
N LYS A 22 6.74 1.99 -4.95
CA LYS A 22 7.63 2.63 -5.94
C LYS A 22 8.40 1.54 -6.68
N CYS A 23 8.43 1.60 -8.01
CA CYS A 23 9.00 0.54 -8.82
C CYS A 23 9.58 1.05 -10.13
N PHE A 24 10.47 0.25 -10.74
CA PHE A 24 10.63 0.29 -12.20
C PHE A 24 9.53 -0.55 -12.84
N TYR A 25 9.10 -0.18 -14.03
CA TYR A 25 8.06 -0.90 -14.78
C TYR A 25 8.50 -1.20 -16.21
N SER A 26 7.99 -2.31 -16.78
CA SER A 26 8.26 -2.64 -18.17
C SER A 26 7.29 -3.70 -18.72
N TRP A 27 7.24 -3.82 -20.04
CA TRP A 27 6.55 -4.92 -20.72
C TRP A 27 7.39 -6.20 -20.81
N ASN A 28 8.72 -6.11 -20.68
CA ASN A 28 9.60 -7.27 -20.82
C ASN A 28 10.83 -7.21 -19.91
N LEU A 29 11.42 -8.38 -19.64
CA LEU A 29 12.50 -8.53 -18.68
C LEU A 29 13.80 -7.86 -19.12
N LYS A 30 14.06 -7.79 -20.43
CA LYS A 30 15.29 -7.18 -20.97
C LYS A 30 15.30 -5.68 -20.64
N ASP A 31 14.20 -5.01 -20.91
CA ASP A 31 14.08 -3.57 -20.67
C ASP A 31 14.01 -3.28 -19.17
N LEU A 32 13.28 -4.09 -18.38
CA LEU A 32 13.27 -3.95 -16.92
C LEU A 32 14.67 -4.05 -16.30
N LYS A 33 15.47 -5.05 -16.73
CA LYS A 33 16.87 -5.20 -16.29
C LYS A 33 17.69 -3.98 -16.66
N TYR A 34 17.56 -3.52 -17.91
CA TYR A 34 18.29 -2.34 -18.37
C TYR A 34 17.97 -1.11 -17.52
N SER A 35 16.69 -0.85 -17.23
CA SER A 35 16.26 0.27 -16.38
C SER A 35 16.82 0.19 -14.97
N VAL A 36 16.85 -0.99 -14.35
CA VAL A 36 17.42 -1.22 -13.01
C VAL A 36 18.94 -1.05 -12.98
N GLU A 37 19.63 -1.65 -13.95
CA GLU A 37 21.09 -1.63 -14.02
C GLU A 37 21.62 -0.21 -14.25
N HIS A 38 20.91 0.56 -15.07
CA HIS A 38 21.26 1.94 -15.45
C HIS A 38 20.52 3.02 -14.66
N ASP A 39 19.71 2.63 -13.66
CA ASP A 39 18.97 3.54 -12.78
C ASP A 39 18.15 4.60 -13.54
N ARG A 40 17.38 4.16 -14.54
CA ARG A 40 16.63 5.05 -15.44
C ARG A 40 15.44 5.69 -14.75
N GLN A 41 15.65 6.87 -14.17
CA GLN A 41 14.62 7.59 -13.39
C GLN A 41 13.29 7.78 -14.14
N GLN A 42 13.33 7.93 -15.47
CA GLN A 42 12.15 8.04 -16.33
C GLN A 42 11.27 6.78 -16.42
N ASP A 43 11.80 5.63 -15.99
CA ASP A 43 11.10 4.34 -15.98
C ASP A 43 10.64 3.98 -14.55
N ILE A 44 10.64 4.95 -13.63
CA ILE A 44 10.16 4.80 -12.25
C ILE A 44 8.72 5.31 -12.15
N GLY A 45 7.87 4.54 -11.49
CA GLY A 45 6.50 4.95 -11.21
C GLY A 45 5.97 4.35 -9.92
N ILE A 46 4.72 4.70 -9.61
CA ILE A 46 3.98 4.21 -8.45
C ILE A 46 2.89 3.25 -8.94
N VAL A 47 2.79 2.09 -8.30
CA VAL A 47 1.70 1.13 -8.54
C VAL A 47 0.39 1.74 -8.04
N THR A 48 -0.60 1.88 -8.89
CA THR A 48 -1.90 2.50 -8.56
C THR A 48 -3.02 1.49 -8.48
N GLU A 49 -2.91 0.38 -9.20
CA GLU A 49 -3.85 -0.73 -9.19
C GLU A 49 -3.16 -2.03 -9.58
N ILE A 50 -3.69 -3.14 -9.07
CA ILE A 50 -3.29 -4.48 -9.46
C ILE A 50 -4.55 -5.18 -9.99
N TYR A 51 -4.61 -5.39 -11.30
CA TYR A 51 -5.74 -6.07 -11.94
C TYR A 51 -5.77 -7.55 -11.57
N ASP A 52 -6.92 -8.20 -11.79
CA ASP A 52 -7.08 -9.63 -11.55
C ASP A 52 -6.26 -10.50 -12.52
N GLU A 53 -6.20 -11.80 -12.24
CA GLU A 53 -5.40 -12.78 -12.98
C GLU A 53 -5.77 -12.94 -14.46
N SER A 54 -6.96 -12.48 -14.89
CA SER A 54 -7.35 -12.52 -16.30
C SER A 54 -6.61 -11.49 -17.17
N ASN A 55 -5.97 -10.49 -16.56
CA ASN A 55 -5.24 -9.45 -17.27
C ASN A 55 -3.73 -9.78 -17.35
N PRO A 56 -3.12 -9.87 -18.55
CA PRO A 56 -1.68 -10.10 -18.67
C PRO A 56 -0.82 -8.91 -18.22
N TRP A 57 -1.36 -7.69 -18.24
CA TRP A 57 -0.70 -6.47 -17.78
C TRP A 57 -1.31 -6.04 -16.44
N ARG A 58 -1.02 -6.81 -15.38
CA ARG A 58 -1.67 -6.65 -14.08
C ARG A 58 -1.33 -5.33 -13.38
N PHE A 59 -0.26 -4.63 -13.75
CA PHE A 59 0.23 -3.48 -12.99
C PHE A 59 -0.13 -2.16 -13.64
N GLN A 60 -1.08 -1.43 -13.04
CA GLN A 60 -1.37 -0.05 -13.41
C GLN A 60 -0.36 0.87 -12.73
N ILE A 61 0.36 1.67 -13.53
CA ILE A 61 1.45 2.52 -13.05
C ILE A 61 1.21 3.97 -13.43
N ASN A 62 1.29 4.84 -12.42
CA ASN A 62 1.44 6.28 -12.62
C ASN A 62 2.94 6.61 -12.72
N PHE A 63 3.35 7.12 -13.86
CA PHE A 63 4.74 7.45 -14.17
C PHE A 63 5.04 8.96 -14.18
N ASP A 64 4.06 9.81 -13.88
CA ASP A 64 4.28 11.25 -13.69
C ASP A 64 4.04 11.62 -12.22
N ILE A 65 5.04 11.34 -11.39
CA ILE A 65 4.99 11.51 -9.92
C ILE A 65 4.75 12.99 -9.53
N ASP A 66 5.08 13.92 -10.43
CA ASP A 66 5.06 15.37 -10.21
C ASP A 66 3.87 16.09 -10.88
N ARG A 67 3.04 15.41 -11.67
CA ARG A 67 1.85 16.03 -12.31
C ARG A 67 0.54 15.49 -11.76
N GLU A 68 -0.44 16.39 -11.67
CA GLU A 68 -1.82 16.06 -11.29
C GLU A 68 -2.56 15.28 -12.39
N ASP A 69 -2.12 15.42 -13.64
CA ASP A 69 -2.64 14.68 -14.78
C ASP A 69 -1.97 13.31 -14.81
N ILE A 70 -2.76 12.28 -14.50
CA ILE A 70 -2.27 10.91 -14.45
C ILE A 70 -1.99 10.46 -15.89
N SER A 71 -0.71 10.30 -16.21
CA SER A 71 -0.30 9.49 -17.34
C SER A 71 -0.07 8.09 -16.81
N ASP A 72 -0.96 7.20 -17.20
CA ASP A 72 -1.13 5.88 -16.60
C ASP A 72 -0.95 4.80 -17.67
N GLY A 73 -0.30 3.71 -17.31
CA GLY A 73 -0.09 2.58 -18.21
C GLY A 73 -0.14 1.25 -17.48
N ALA A 74 -0.69 0.24 -18.16
CA ALA A 74 -0.68 -1.13 -17.70
C ALA A 74 0.60 -1.84 -18.17
N TYR A 75 1.29 -2.53 -17.25
CA TYR A 75 2.56 -3.21 -17.49
C TYR A 75 2.53 -4.66 -17.00
N ALA A 76 3.37 -5.49 -17.62
CA ALA A 76 3.45 -6.93 -17.31
C ALA A 76 4.41 -7.24 -16.17
N LEU A 77 5.43 -6.40 -15.99
CA LEU A 77 6.52 -6.63 -15.06
C LEU A 77 6.83 -5.34 -14.32
N ILE A 78 7.13 -5.48 -13.03
CA ILE A 78 7.67 -4.40 -12.22
C ILE A 78 8.85 -4.92 -11.39
N TYR A 79 9.75 -4.00 -11.03
CA TYR A 79 10.84 -4.24 -10.08
C TYR A 79 10.63 -3.32 -8.88
N LEU A 80 10.36 -3.90 -7.71
CA LEU A 80 10.06 -3.15 -6.48
C LEU A 80 11.29 -2.38 -6.02
N LEU A 81 11.20 -1.05 -5.96
CA LEU A 81 12.21 -0.18 -5.36
C LEU A 81 11.97 -0.01 -3.87
N GLU A 82 10.76 0.43 -3.52
CA GLU A 82 10.37 0.70 -2.14
C GLU A 82 8.91 0.25 -1.95
N PRO A 83 8.59 -0.42 -0.83
CA PRO A 83 7.20 -0.66 -0.45
C PRO A 83 6.49 0.69 -0.20
N PRO A 84 5.15 0.72 -0.20
CA PRO A 84 4.41 1.93 0.11
C PRO A 84 4.79 2.46 1.51
N GLN A 85 5.09 3.76 1.59
CA GLN A 85 5.42 4.42 2.85
C GLN A 85 4.16 4.96 3.51
N PHE A 86 3.99 4.73 4.81
CA PHE A 86 2.84 5.19 5.57
C PHE A 86 3.30 6.03 6.76
N ASN A 87 2.54 7.09 7.05
CA ASN A 87 2.72 7.93 8.22
C ASN A 87 1.57 7.75 9.19
N SER A 88 1.74 8.13 10.46
CA SER A 88 0.62 8.23 11.39
C SER A 88 -0.45 9.20 10.86
N PHE A 89 -1.69 8.98 11.25
CA PHE A 89 -2.77 9.90 10.90
C PHE A 89 -2.54 11.29 11.50
N SER A 90 -2.60 12.30 10.64
CA SER A 90 -2.55 13.71 10.99
C SER A 90 -3.85 14.20 11.62
N THR A 91 -4.99 13.57 11.30
CA THR A 91 -6.31 13.87 11.89
C THR A 91 -7.16 12.62 12.07
N LEU A 92 -8.14 12.68 12.98
CA LEU A 92 -9.16 11.64 13.15
C LEU A 92 -10.06 11.52 11.90
N GLU A 93 -10.31 12.63 11.21
CA GLU A 93 -11.08 12.66 9.96
C GLU A 93 -10.44 11.79 8.89
N LYS A 94 -9.12 11.91 8.70
CA LYS A 94 -8.39 11.07 7.74
C LYS A 94 -8.40 9.60 8.14
N MET A 95 -8.26 9.29 9.42
CA MET A 95 -8.42 7.91 9.90
C MET A 95 -9.80 7.36 9.52
N LYS A 96 -10.87 8.13 9.74
CA LYS A 96 -12.24 7.73 9.37
C LYS A 96 -12.39 7.47 7.88
N GLU A 97 -11.77 8.28 7.02
CA GLU A 97 -11.76 8.03 5.57
C GLU A 97 -11.12 6.68 5.23
N TYR A 98 -9.99 6.36 5.84
CA TYR A 98 -9.31 5.07 5.62
C TYR A 98 -10.12 3.90 6.16
N ILE A 99 -10.76 4.05 7.32
CA ILE A 99 -11.68 3.05 7.88
C ILE A 99 -12.86 2.82 6.94
N PHE A 100 -13.43 3.87 6.35
CA PHE A 100 -14.53 3.74 5.40
C PHE A 100 -14.09 2.98 4.13
N ARG A 101 -12.85 3.18 3.67
CA ARG A 101 -12.31 2.54 2.47
C ARG A 101 -11.88 1.09 2.69
N PHE A 102 -11.12 0.83 3.74
CA PHE A 102 -10.44 -0.45 3.95
C PHE A 102 -11.10 -1.30 5.04
N GLY A 103 -12.14 -0.78 5.68
CA GLY A 103 -12.84 -1.42 6.79
C GLY A 103 -12.24 -1.06 8.14
N ASN A 104 -12.93 -1.50 9.20
CA ASN A 104 -12.57 -1.22 10.58
C ASN A 104 -11.89 -2.40 11.30
N THR A 105 -11.40 -3.38 10.56
CA THR A 105 -10.73 -4.58 11.08
C THR A 105 -9.24 -4.52 10.79
N ILE A 106 -8.44 -4.72 11.84
CA ILE A 106 -6.97 -4.64 11.79
C ILE A 106 -6.35 -5.86 12.44
N LYS A 107 -5.09 -6.12 12.12
CA LYS A 107 -4.29 -7.18 12.72
C LYS A 107 -2.97 -6.59 13.22
N SER A 108 -2.55 -7.02 14.40
CA SER A 108 -1.21 -6.72 14.93
C SER A 108 -0.15 -7.42 14.09
N LYS A 109 0.95 -6.70 13.79
CA LYS A 109 2.09 -7.23 13.03
C LYS A 109 2.95 -8.19 13.86
N ASN A 110 2.83 -8.15 15.20
CA ASN A 110 3.72 -8.87 16.10
C ASN A 110 3.20 -10.26 16.47
N ASP A 111 1.92 -10.32 16.87
CA ASP A 111 1.29 -11.52 17.42
C ASP A 111 0.12 -12.02 16.57
N GLU A 112 -0.14 -11.37 15.42
CA GLU A 112 -1.19 -11.73 14.47
C GLU A 112 -2.62 -11.65 15.06
N GLU A 113 -2.77 -11.07 16.25
CA GLU A 113 -4.06 -10.89 16.90
C GLU A 113 -4.92 -9.89 16.11
N GLN A 114 -6.20 -10.22 15.95
CA GLN A 114 -7.14 -9.44 15.15
C GLN A 114 -8.05 -8.60 16.04
N TYR A 115 -8.27 -7.36 15.62
CA TYR A 115 -9.03 -6.38 16.36
C TYR A 115 -10.08 -5.71 15.50
N LEU A 116 -11.23 -5.44 16.11
CA LEU A 116 -12.24 -4.53 15.61
C LEU A 116 -12.03 -3.16 16.25
N MET A 117 -11.93 -2.11 15.45
CA MET A 117 -11.98 -0.74 15.96
C MET A 117 -13.42 -0.39 16.33
N ILE A 118 -13.65 -0.07 17.60
CA ILE A 118 -14.98 0.15 18.16
C ILE A 118 -15.24 1.60 18.59
N GLY A 119 -14.21 2.46 18.57
CA GLY A 119 -14.34 3.87 18.89
C GLY A 119 -13.01 4.51 19.27
N ASN A 120 -13.10 5.68 19.90
CA ASN A 120 -11.96 6.38 20.48
C ASN A 120 -12.26 6.78 21.92
N SER A 121 -11.21 6.89 22.74
CA SER A 121 -11.31 7.44 24.09
C SER A 121 -11.39 8.98 24.06
N LEU A 122 -11.61 9.57 25.24
CA LEU A 122 -11.59 11.03 25.43
C LEU A 122 -10.21 11.63 25.15
N ASP A 123 -9.14 10.85 25.33
CA ASP A 123 -7.75 11.27 25.08
C ASP A 123 -7.33 11.11 23.61
N GLY A 124 -8.27 10.69 22.74
CA GLY A 124 -8.04 10.53 21.30
C GLY A 124 -7.35 9.24 20.89
N ASN A 125 -7.17 8.29 21.82
CA ASN A 125 -6.68 6.96 21.51
C ASN A 125 -7.78 6.10 20.88
N VAL A 126 -7.40 5.08 20.12
CA VAL A 126 -8.34 4.15 19.47
C VAL A 126 -8.64 2.98 20.39
N LEU A 127 -9.92 2.62 20.49
CA LEU A 127 -10.39 1.46 21.23
C LEU A 127 -10.45 0.25 20.29
N LEU A 128 -9.66 -0.76 20.62
CA LEU A 128 -9.54 -2.01 19.89
C LEU A 128 -10.18 -3.14 20.69
N LYS A 129 -11.16 -3.81 20.11
CA LYS A 129 -11.76 -5.02 20.67
C LYS A 129 -11.15 -6.25 20.00
N SER A 130 -10.50 -7.12 20.75
CA SER A 130 -10.01 -8.41 20.24
C SER A 130 -11.20 -9.23 19.72
N ILE A 131 -11.03 -9.81 18.53
CA ILE A 131 -12.01 -10.70 17.93
C ILE A 131 -12.01 -12.07 18.65
N ASN A 132 -10.87 -12.51 19.17
CA ASN A 132 -10.71 -13.83 19.76
C ASN A 132 -11.30 -13.92 21.17
N ASN A 133 -11.06 -12.92 22.03
CA ASN A 133 -11.42 -12.99 23.44
C ASN A 133 -12.35 -11.85 23.92
N ASN A 134 -12.73 -10.92 23.03
CA ASN A 134 -13.55 -9.74 23.33
C ASN A 134 -12.92 -8.70 24.29
N GLU A 135 -11.65 -8.83 24.65
CA GLU A 135 -10.95 -7.82 25.45
C GLU A 135 -10.86 -6.50 24.70
N ILE A 136 -10.96 -5.39 25.44
CA ILE A 136 -10.84 -4.05 24.89
C ILE A 136 -9.53 -3.45 25.39
N LYS A 137 -8.72 -2.95 24.46
CA LYS A 137 -7.51 -2.18 24.76
C LYS A 137 -7.56 -0.81 24.09
N GLU A 138 -6.87 0.13 24.68
CA GLU A 138 -6.72 1.49 24.18
C GLU A 138 -5.32 1.66 23.60
N VAL A 139 -5.24 2.19 22.37
CA VAL A 139 -3.98 2.32 21.62
C VAL A 139 -3.83 3.74 21.07
N PRO A 140 -2.70 4.41 21.30
CA PRO A 140 -2.44 5.72 20.70
C PRO A 140 -2.50 5.69 19.18
N ILE A 141 -3.15 6.71 18.60
CA ILE A 141 -3.32 6.85 17.14
C ILE A 141 -2.01 6.73 16.36
N TYR A 142 -0.91 7.25 16.92
CA TYR A 142 0.38 7.25 16.24
C TYR A 142 1.03 5.86 16.20
N GLU A 143 0.72 4.97 17.14
CA GLU A 143 1.27 3.60 17.18
C GLU A 143 0.65 2.70 16.11
N LEU A 144 -0.56 3.03 15.64
CA LEU A 144 -1.31 2.17 14.73
C LEU A 144 -0.58 1.90 13.41
N VAL A 145 0.10 2.91 12.85
CA VAL A 145 0.87 2.73 11.60
C VAL A 145 2.06 1.78 11.78
N TYR A 146 2.65 1.76 12.98
CA TYR A 146 3.84 0.97 13.27
C TYR A 146 3.49 -0.47 13.58
N ASP A 147 2.42 -0.71 14.32
CA ASP A 147 2.13 -2.04 14.87
C ASP A 147 0.95 -2.77 14.21
N TYR A 148 0.14 -2.08 13.40
CA TYR A 148 -1.08 -2.66 12.86
C TYR A 148 -1.19 -2.51 11.34
N VAL A 149 -1.88 -3.46 10.73
CA VAL A 149 -2.27 -3.45 9.32
C VAL A 149 -3.75 -3.69 9.17
N PHE A 150 -4.36 -3.16 8.11
CA PHE A 150 -5.70 -3.54 7.70
C PHE A 150 -5.74 -5.02 7.30
N ILE A 151 -6.76 -5.75 7.74
CA ILE A 151 -6.93 -7.16 7.33
C ILE A 151 -7.26 -7.26 5.83
N SER A 152 -7.99 -6.28 5.29
CA SER A 152 -8.48 -6.29 3.91
C SER A 152 -7.38 -6.24 2.85
N ASN A 153 -6.27 -5.53 3.11
CA ASN A 153 -5.21 -5.31 2.12
C ASN A 153 -3.79 -5.42 2.69
N GLY A 154 -3.63 -5.65 4.00
CA GLY A 154 -2.33 -5.74 4.65
C GLY A 154 -1.52 -4.43 4.68
N TYR A 155 -2.13 -3.27 4.40
CA TYR A 155 -1.45 -1.98 4.50
C TYR A 155 -1.32 -1.56 5.95
N PRO A 156 -0.19 -0.93 6.34
CA PRO A 156 -0.08 -0.24 7.61
C PRO A 156 -1.29 0.66 7.85
N PHE A 157 -1.77 0.70 9.09
CA PHE A 157 -2.89 1.56 9.47
C PHE A 157 -2.42 3.02 9.60
N GLY A 158 -2.24 3.69 8.46
CA GLY A 158 -1.71 5.05 8.38
C GLY A 158 -2.05 5.77 7.09
N GLU A 159 -1.57 7.00 6.97
CA GLU A 159 -1.72 7.85 5.79
C GLU A 159 -0.64 7.58 4.77
N ASN A 160 -1.06 7.39 3.51
CA ASN A 160 -0.18 7.36 2.35
C ASN A 160 -0.67 8.40 1.33
N LYS A 161 0.19 9.37 1.00
CA LYS A 161 -0.15 10.48 0.09
C LYS A 161 -0.47 10.00 -1.32
N GLU A 162 0.17 8.94 -1.80
CA GLU A 162 -0.10 8.40 -3.13
C GLU A 162 -1.46 7.71 -3.19
N ILE A 163 -1.82 6.92 -2.18
CA ILE A 163 -3.17 6.35 -2.06
C ILE A 163 -4.22 7.47 -1.97
N GLU A 164 -3.97 8.53 -1.20
CA GLU A 164 -4.87 9.69 -1.14
C GLU A 164 -5.06 10.38 -2.50
N ARG A 165 -3.98 10.55 -3.28
CA ARG A 165 -4.04 11.14 -4.63
C ARG A 165 -4.90 10.31 -5.57
N LEU A 166 -4.80 8.98 -5.50
CA LEU A 166 -5.60 8.07 -6.32
C LEU A 166 -7.10 8.15 -5.98
N CYS A 167 -7.43 8.26 -4.69
CA CYS A 167 -8.83 8.29 -4.25
C CYS A 167 -9.58 9.60 -4.51
N LYS A 168 -8.90 10.74 -4.73
CA LYS A 168 -9.58 12.02 -5.05
C LYS A 168 -10.22 12.04 -6.46
N LYS A 169 -10.05 10.97 -7.24
CA LYS A 169 -10.49 10.88 -8.64
C LYS A 169 -11.66 9.91 -8.89
N SER A 170 -12.13 9.21 -7.86
CA SER A 170 -13.35 8.38 -7.88
C SER A 170 -14.56 9.16 -7.36
#